data_AF-A0A0D9XUE7-F1
#
_entry.id   AF-A0A0D9XUE7-F1
#
_cell.length_a   1.000
_cell.length_b   1.000
_cell.length_c   1.000
_cell.angle_alpha   90.00
_cell.angle_beta   90.00
_cell.angle_gamma   90.00
#
_symmetry.space_group_name_H-M   'P 1'
#
loop_
_entity.id
_entity.type
_entity.pdbx_description
1 polymer ?
#
loop_
_entity_poly.entity_id
_entity_poly.type
_entity_poly.pdbx_seq_one_letter_code
_entity_poly.pdbx_strand_id
1 'polypeptide(L)'
;MASIDELSLEEKARLDEVIKRSQPSLKSEEVFNKCLAVIAEKECIDKAEEPKLGGTFITLPGDLINYTNGPLTVASEHRYAGYVEIDYPDPLNSGAYGTFTLGGKSDTGIEAAVVYGGKNKNNVDCGWLLAFGAKADQVHVYVVCGPIDRFSPVAWDKTKEKIEISGSWGLYNDKDTGTSIYASIYDYGNGWYYVSASFYG
;
A
#
# COMPACT_ATOMS: atom_id res chain seq x y z
N MET A 1 5.22 25.14 2.48
CA MET A 1 4.03 24.79 3.28
C MET A 1 3.19 23.87 2.43
N ALA A 2 3.04 22.61 2.83
CA ALA A 2 2.17 21.67 2.12
C ALA A 2 0.72 22.11 2.37
N SER A 3 -0.03 22.37 1.30
CA SER A 3 -1.48 22.57 1.37
C SER A 3 -2.09 21.23 1.77
N ILE A 4 -2.79 21.19 2.90
CA ILE A 4 -3.68 20.07 3.23
C ILE A 4 -4.92 20.30 2.39
N ASP A 5 -4.86 19.91 1.11
CA ASP A 5 -6.05 19.92 0.27
C ASP A 5 -6.99 18.83 0.80
N GLU A 6 -8.16 19.25 1.28
CA GLU A 6 -9.19 18.36 1.81
C GLU A 6 -9.81 17.58 0.63
N LEU A 7 -9.94 16.26 0.77
CA LEU A 7 -10.54 15.39 -0.26
C LEU A 7 -11.94 15.88 -0.63
N SER A 8 -12.23 15.91 -1.92
CA SER A 8 -13.59 16.16 -2.42
C SER A 8 -14.55 15.05 -1.96
N LEU A 9 -15.85 15.36 -1.91
CA LEU A 9 -16.88 14.38 -1.54
C LEU A 9 -16.91 13.17 -2.50
N GLU A 10 -16.57 13.38 -3.77
CA GLU A 10 -16.54 12.31 -4.77
C GLU A 10 -15.36 11.36 -4.53
N GLU A 11 -14.18 11.88 -4.18
CA GLU A 11 -13.01 11.06 -3.84
C GLU A 11 -13.25 10.24 -2.56
N LYS A 12 -13.87 10.85 -1.53
CA LYS A 12 -14.27 10.14 -0.30
C LYS A 12 -15.26 9.01 -0.60
N ALA A 13 -16.28 9.26 -1.43
CA ALA A 13 -17.28 8.24 -1.77
C ALA A 13 -16.70 7.05 -2.55
N ARG A 14 -15.77 7.31 -3.49
CA ARG A 14 -15.09 6.24 -4.23
C ARG A 14 -14.23 5.38 -3.32
N LEU A 15 -13.55 5.98 -2.33
CA LEU A 15 -12.80 5.22 -1.35
C LEU A 15 -13.70 4.32 -0.50
N ASP A 16 -14.79 4.87 0.02
CA ASP A 16 -15.74 4.10 0.82
C ASP A 16 -16.31 2.91 0.03
N GLU A 17 -16.52 3.07 -1.28
CA GLU A 17 -16.94 1.98 -2.17
C GLU A 17 -15.86 0.90 -2.30
N VAL A 18 -14.59 1.29 -2.53
CA VAL A 18 -13.46 0.35 -2.59
C VAL A 18 -13.37 -0.43 -1.27
N ILE A 19 -13.31 0.26 -0.12
CA ILE A 19 -13.23 -0.37 1.21
C ILE A 19 -14.38 -1.34 1.43
N LYS A 20 -15.62 -0.91 1.15
CA LYS A 20 -16.82 -1.74 1.34
C LYS A 20 -16.76 -3.01 0.49
N ARG A 21 -16.21 -2.93 -0.71
CA ARG A 21 -16.08 -4.08 -1.63
C ARG A 21 -15.03 -5.08 -1.17
N SER A 22 -13.99 -4.61 -0.48
CA SER A 22 -12.85 -5.43 -0.04
C SER A 22 -13.09 -6.10 1.32
N GLN A 23 -14.04 -5.61 2.11
CA GLN A 23 -14.37 -6.19 3.43
C GLN A 23 -14.56 -7.73 3.48
N PRO A 24 -15.12 -8.40 2.46
CA PRO A 24 -15.27 -9.86 2.46
C PRO A 24 -13.94 -10.62 2.24
N SER A 25 -13.05 -10.13 1.37
CA SER A 25 -11.73 -10.74 1.14
C SER A 25 -10.77 -10.46 2.30
N LEU A 26 -10.95 -9.32 2.96
CA LEU A 26 -10.15 -8.84 4.10
C LEU A 26 -10.22 -9.70 5.36
N LYS A 27 -11.17 -10.63 5.45
CA LYS A 27 -11.32 -11.53 6.61
C LYS A 27 -11.10 -12.99 6.24
N SER A 28 -10.47 -13.24 5.09
CA SER A 28 -10.22 -14.61 4.63
C SER A 28 -9.16 -15.29 5.49
N GLU A 29 -9.59 -16.23 6.32
CA GLU A 29 -8.71 -17.10 7.12
C GLU A 29 -7.66 -17.82 6.25
N GLU A 30 -7.97 -18.08 4.98
CA GLU A 30 -7.04 -18.68 4.03
C GLU A 30 -5.82 -17.78 3.75
N VAL A 31 -6.04 -16.48 3.54
CA VAL A 31 -4.96 -15.50 3.30
C VAL A 31 -4.08 -15.38 4.54
N PHE A 32 -4.70 -15.32 5.72
CA PHE A 32 -3.97 -15.29 6.98
C PHE A 32 -3.06 -16.51 7.18
N ASN A 33 -3.59 -17.71 6.91
CA ASN A 33 -2.84 -18.96 7.06
C ASN A 33 -1.65 -19.07 6.09
N LYS A 34 -1.77 -18.49 4.90
CA LYS A 34 -0.66 -18.40 3.94
C LYS A 34 0.40 -17.40 4.42
N CYS A 35 0.00 -16.22 4.91
CA CYS A 35 0.88 -15.26 5.58
C CYS A 35 1.70 -15.93 6.69
N LEU A 36 1.02 -16.67 7.58
CA LEU A 36 1.67 -17.40 8.67
C LEU A 36 2.71 -18.41 8.16
N ALA A 37 2.39 -19.16 7.11
CA ALA A 37 3.31 -20.15 6.54
C ALA A 37 4.58 -19.50 5.98
N VAL A 38 4.45 -18.37 5.28
CA VAL A 38 5.60 -17.60 4.74
C VAL A 38 6.48 -17.11 5.88
N ILE A 39 5.89 -16.53 6.94
CA ILE A 39 6.66 -16.00 8.07
C ILE A 39 7.37 -17.13 8.81
N ALA A 40 6.68 -18.24 9.09
CA ALA A 40 7.27 -19.39 9.77
C ALA A 40 8.48 -19.97 9.00
N GLU A 41 8.40 -20.04 7.67
CA GLU A 41 9.52 -20.45 6.82
C GLU A 41 10.71 -19.48 6.92
N LYS A 42 10.46 -18.17 6.75
CA LYS A 42 11.51 -17.14 6.74
C LYS A 42 12.20 -16.96 8.08
N GLU A 43 11.49 -17.27 9.17
CA GLU A 43 11.95 -17.10 10.55
C GLU A 43 12.41 -18.41 11.19
N CYS A 44 12.42 -19.52 10.43
CA CYS A 44 12.78 -20.85 10.88
C CYS A 44 12.02 -21.28 12.16
N ILE A 45 10.74 -20.92 12.26
CA ILE A 45 9.89 -21.30 13.38
C ILE A 45 9.44 -22.75 13.18
N ASP A 46 9.72 -23.62 14.16
CA ASP A 46 9.29 -25.01 14.11
C ASP A 46 7.76 -25.09 14.06
N LYS A 47 7.21 -25.79 13.04
CA LYS A 47 5.75 -26.00 12.83
C LYS A 47 5.03 -26.69 14.01
N ALA A 48 5.77 -27.10 15.04
CA ALA A 48 5.26 -27.75 16.25
C ALA A 48 4.77 -26.75 17.31
N GLU A 49 5.20 -25.49 17.26
CA GLU A 49 4.52 -24.43 18.00
C GLU A 49 3.29 -24.01 17.18
N GLU A 50 2.09 -24.34 17.67
CA GLU A 50 0.88 -23.73 17.12
C GLU A 50 1.09 -22.21 17.13
N PRO A 51 1.13 -21.53 15.97
CA PRO A 51 1.26 -20.09 15.95
C PRO A 51 0.03 -19.56 16.67
N LYS A 52 0.20 -19.02 17.87
CA LYS A 52 -0.91 -18.49 18.66
C LYS A 52 -1.60 -17.43 17.83
N LEU A 53 -2.78 -17.80 17.33
CA LEU A 53 -3.73 -16.96 16.62
C LEU A 53 -3.99 -15.72 17.50
N GLY A 54 -3.50 -14.57 17.06
CA GLY A 54 -3.65 -13.30 17.76
C GLY A 54 -2.48 -12.99 18.69
N GLY A 55 -1.58 -12.14 18.22
CA GLY A 55 -0.58 -11.47 19.07
C GLY A 55 0.83 -11.43 18.48
N THR A 56 1.25 -12.46 17.73
CA THR A 56 2.63 -12.54 17.21
C THR A 56 2.76 -12.17 15.73
N PHE A 57 1.72 -12.43 14.93
CA PHE A 57 1.76 -12.20 13.48
C PHE A 57 0.68 -11.22 13.06
N ILE A 58 1.00 -10.45 12.03
CA ILE A 58 0.12 -9.46 11.43
C ILE A 58 0.08 -9.64 9.92
N THR A 59 -1.04 -9.27 9.31
CA THR A 59 -1.27 -9.30 7.86
C THR A 59 -1.77 -7.94 7.37
N LEU A 60 -1.35 -7.57 6.17
CA LEU A 60 -1.73 -6.35 5.49
C LEU A 60 -2.03 -6.70 4.01
N PRO A 61 -3.26 -7.11 3.71
CA PRO A 61 -3.81 -7.03 2.37
C PRO A 61 -3.90 -5.58 1.89
N GLY A 62 -3.74 -5.39 0.58
CA GLY A 62 -3.90 -4.09 -0.04
C GLY A 62 -4.60 -4.16 -1.39
N ASP A 63 -5.51 -3.20 -1.62
CA ASP A 63 -6.22 -3.05 -2.88
C ASP A 63 -5.83 -1.78 -3.61
N LEU A 64 -5.59 -1.93 -4.90
CA LEU A 64 -5.10 -0.90 -5.79
C LEU A 64 -6.09 -0.70 -6.94
N ILE A 65 -6.42 0.55 -7.24
CA ILE A 65 -7.25 0.89 -8.41
C ILE A 65 -6.55 1.92 -9.29
N ASN A 66 -6.48 1.61 -10.58
CA ASN A 66 -5.88 2.48 -11.59
C ASN A 66 -6.95 3.21 -12.40
N TYR A 67 -7.07 4.52 -12.18
CA TYR A 67 -7.90 5.44 -12.96
C TYR A 67 -7.11 6.24 -14.00
N THR A 68 -5.84 5.92 -14.24
CA THR A 68 -5.06 6.50 -15.34
C THR A 68 -5.53 5.92 -16.68
N ASN A 69 -5.17 6.56 -17.80
CA ASN A 69 -5.55 6.10 -19.14
C ASN A 69 -4.79 4.85 -19.64
N GLY A 70 -3.75 4.40 -18.92
CA GLY A 70 -2.89 3.29 -19.34
C GLY A 70 -2.57 2.32 -18.20
N PRO A 71 -1.88 1.21 -18.49
CA PRO A 71 -1.37 0.35 -17.42
C PRO A 71 -0.29 1.07 -16.61
N LEU A 72 -0.24 0.74 -15.33
CA LEU A 72 0.87 1.09 -14.44
C LEU A 72 1.74 -0.15 -14.23
N THR A 73 3.06 0.01 -14.25
CA THR A 73 4.02 -1.08 -14.00
C THR A 73 4.86 -0.77 -12.77
N VAL A 74 5.33 -1.79 -12.05
CA VAL A 74 6.21 -1.58 -10.90
C VAL A 74 7.56 -1.06 -11.40
N ALA A 75 7.90 0.18 -11.07
CA ALA A 75 9.15 0.82 -11.46
C ALA A 75 10.24 0.58 -10.41
N SER A 76 9.87 0.60 -9.12
CA SER A 76 10.76 0.31 -8.01
C SER A 76 9.98 -0.03 -6.75
N GLU A 77 10.57 -0.80 -5.85
CA GLU A 77 9.97 -1.16 -4.57
C GLU A 77 11.03 -1.25 -3.48
N HIS A 78 10.61 -1.08 -2.24
CA HIS A 78 11.46 -1.22 -1.07
C HIS A 78 10.66 -1.78 0.11
N ARG A 79 11.26 -2.69 0.86
CA ARG A 79 10.69 -3.26 2.08
C ARG A 79 11.60 -2.95 3.25
N TYR A 80 11.07 -2.25 4.24
CA TYR A 80 11.76 -1.94 5.49
C TYR A 80 11.47 -3.00 6.55
N ALA A 81 10.26 -3.56 6.55
CA ALA A 81 9.83 -4.64 7.43
C ALA A 81 8.73 -5.51 6.78
N GLY A 82 8.64 -6.77 7.20
CA GLY A 82 7.66 -7.74 6.71
C GLY A 82 8.09 -8.48 5.44
N TYR A 83 7.20 -9.35 4.97
CA TYR A 83 7.40 -10.31 3.89
C TYR A 83 6.24 -10.26 2.91
N VAL A 84 6.52 -10.54 1.64
CA VAL A 84 5.49 -10.62 0.60
C VAL A 84 4.87 -12.02 0.62
N GLU A 85 3.55 -12.06 0.61
CA GLU A 85 2.78 -13.26 0.31
C GLU A 85 2.23 -13.22 -1.11
N ILE A 86 1.63 -12.08 -1.50
CA ILE A 86 1.13 -11.80 -2.85
C ILE A 86 1.81 -10.53 -3.32
N ASP A 87 2.59 -10.62 -4.40
CA ASP A 87 3.31 -9.50 -5.00
C ASP A 87 2.38 -8.38 -5.46
N TYR A 88 2.95 -7.18 -5.61
CA TYR A 88 2.25 -6.06 -6.24
C TYR A 88 1.83 -6.42 -7.67
N PRO A 89 0.61 -6.05 -8.11
CA PRO A 89 0.17 -6.30 -9.47
C PRO A 89 1.06 -5.54 -10.47
N ASP A 90 1.65 -6.27 -11.41
CA ASP A 90 2.51 -5.73 -12.47
C ASP A 90 2.23 -6.47 -13.80
N PRO A 91 1.49 -5.87 -14.75
CA PRO A 91 0.91 -4.51 -14.72
C PRO A 91 -0.39 -4.41 -13.92
N LEU A 92 -0.67 -3.21 -13.40
CA LEU A 92 -1.99 -2.78 -12.95
C LEU A 92 -2.72 -2.07 -14.09
N ASN A 93 -3.61 -2.78 -14.77
CA ASN A 93 -4.33 -2.27 -15.95
C ASN A 93 -5.28 -1.10 -15.63
N SER A 94 -5.51 -0.21 -16.60
CA SER A 94 -6.48 0.89 -16.48
C SER A 94 -7.89 0.37 -16.23
N GLY A 95 -8.59 0.97 -15.27
CA GLY A 95 -9.93 0.56 -14.82
C GLY A 95 -9.96 -0.76 -14.05
N ALA A 96 -8.82 -1.40 -13.80
CA ALA A 96 -8.73 -2.66 -13.08
C ALA A 96 -8.43 -2.46 -11.59
N TYR A 97 -8.86 -3.45 -10.82
CA TYR A 97 -8.46 -3.66 -9.43
C TYR A 97 -7.27 -4.62 -9.41
N GLY A 98 -6.29 -4.35 -8.55
CA GLY A 98 -5.23 -5.28 -8.24
C GLY A 98 -5.08 -5.42 -6.74
N THR A 99 -4.57 -6.57 -6.29
CA THR A 99 -4.45 -6.89 -4.87
C THR A 99 -3.03 -7.35 -4.57
N PHE A 100 -2.54 -7.04 -3.38
CA PHE A 100 -1.29 -7.59 -2.84
C PHE A 100 -1.49 -7.96 -1.37
N THR A 101 -0.55 -8.70 -0.79
CA THR A 101 -0.61 -9.07 0.63
C THR A 101 0.79 -9.17 1.20
N LEU A 102 1.00 -8.48 2.32
CA LEU A 102 2.20 -8.58 3.13
C LEU A 102 1.88 -9.22 4.49
N GLY A 103 2.84 -9.96 5.02
CA GLY A 103 2.82 -10.51 6.38
C GLY A 103 3.99 -9.99 7.20
N GLY A 104 3.83 -9.91 8.52
CA GLY A 104 4.90 -9.49 9.42
C GLY A 104 4.70 -10.00 10.84
N LYS A 105 5.65 -9.69 11.72
CA LYS A 105 5.48 -9.90 13.16
C LYS A 105 4.92 -8.64 13.80
N SER A 106 4.20 -8.80 14.90
CA SER A 106 3.62 -7.66 15.63
C SER A 106 4.68 -6.74 16.26
N ASP A 107 5.87 -7.25 16.58
CA ASP A 107 6.97 -6.50 17.20
C ASP A 107 7.80 -5.69 16.18
N THR A 108 7.98 -6.21 14.97
CA THR A 108 8.69 -5.53 13.87
C THR A 108 7.77 -4.73 12.96
N GLY A 109 6.51 -5.14 12.81
CA GLY A 109 5.53 -4.50 11.93
C GLY A 109 5.65 -4.93 10.47
N ILE A 110 4.86 -4.28 9.63
CA ILE A 110 4.96 -4.31 8.16
C ILE A 110 5.26 -2.89 7.72
N GLU A 111 6.28 -2.69 6.88
CA GLU A 111 6.62 -1.37 6.36
C GLU A 111 7.24 -1.50 4.96
N ALA A 112 6.61 -0.91 3.95
CA ALA A 112 6.99 -1.05 2.56
C ALA A 112 6.62 0.17 1.71
N ALA A 113 7.24 0.27 0.54
CA ALA A 113 6.93 1.27 -0.46
C ALA A 113 7.04 0.69 -1.88
N VAL A 114 6.20 1.15 -2.79
CA VAL A 114 6.19 0.80 -4.21
C VAL A 114 6.01 2.07 -5.04
N VAL A 115 6.74 2.16 -6.14
CA VAL A 115 6.59 3.19 -7.17
C VAL A 115 6.02 2.51 -8.40
N TYR A 116 4.82 2.92 -8.79
CA TYR A 116 4.24 2.60 -10.08
C TYR A 116 4.66 3.63 -11.12
N GLY A 117 5.07 3.18 -12.30
CA GLY A 117 5.37 4.01 -13.46
C GLY A 117 4.32 3.85 -14.55
N GLY A 118 4.04 4.90 -15.30
CA GLY A 118 3.09 4.89 -16.40
C GLY A 118 2.98 6.26 -17.07
N LYS A 119 2.02 6.41 -17.98
CA LYS A 119 1.80 7.67 -18.71
C LYS A 119 0.55 8.40 -18.21
N ASN A 120 0.65 9.71 -18.08
CA ASN A 120 -0.53 10.57 -17.83
C ASN A 120 -1.34 10.80 -19.13
N LYS A 121 -2.44 11.55 -19.04
CA LYS A 121 -3.30 11.94 -20.17
C LYS A 121 -2.60 12.71 -21.29
N ASN A 122 -1.45 13.32 -21.00
CA ASN A 122 -0.62 14.05 -21.97
C ASN A 122 0.52 13.18 -22.53
N ASN A 123 0.49 11.86 -22.28
CA ASN A 123 1.49 10.89 -22.73
C ASN A 123 2.91 11.09 -22.12
N VAL A 124 2.99 11.80 -20.98
CA VAL A 124 4.23 12.06 -20.23
C VAL A 124 4.44 10.96 -19.19
N ASP A 125 5.67 10.46 -19.10
CA ASP A 125 6.05 9.44 -18.13
C ASP A 125 6.04 9.99 -16.69
N CYS A 126 5.21 9.37 -15.86
CA CYS A 126 4.94 9.77 -14.48
C CYS A 126 5.11 8.57 -13.53
N GLY A 127 5.33 8.88 -12.26
CA GLY A 127 5.40 7.90 -11.18
C GLY A 127 4.41 8.21 -10.07
N TRP A 128 3.97 7.15 -9.39
CA TRP A 128 3.11 7.19 -8.21
C TRP A 128 3.73 6.32 -7.12
N LEU A 129 4.24 6.96 -6.06
CA LEU A 129 4.78 6.32 -4.88
C LEU A 129 3.67 6.12 -3.85
N LEU A 130 3.49 4.87 -3.44
CA LEU A 130 2.69 4.45 -2.30
C LEU A 130 3.63 3.86 -1.26
N ALA A 131 3.64 4.42 -0.05
CA ALA A 131 4.41 3.92 1.07
C ALA A 131 3.52 3.80 2.30
N PHE A 132 3.69 2.74 3.08
CA PHE A 132 2.82 2.45 4.22
C PHE A 132 3.55 1.68 5.31
N GLY A 133 3.04 1.79 6.53
CA GLY A 133 3.53 1.09 7.71
C GLY A 133 2.40 0.73 8.65
N ALA A 134 2.47 -0.47 9.25
CA ALA A 134 1.54 -0.95 10.25
C ALA A 134 2.29 -1.68 11.38
N LYS A 135 2.08 -1.20 12.61
CA LYS A 135 2.64 -1.81 13.83
C LYS A 135 1.76 -1.48 15.02
N ALA A 136 1.23 -2.50 15.68
CA ALA A 136 0.30 -2.35 16.81
C ALA A 136 -0.87 -1.40 16.45
N ASP A 137 -1.11 -0.35 17.21
CA ASP A 137 -2.15 0.66 16.96
C ASP A 137 -1.70 1.80 16.02
N GLN A 138 -0.49 1.71 15.47
CA GLN A 138 0.09 2.72 14.60
C GLN A 138 0.01 2.29 13.14
N VAL A 139 -0.72 3.09 12.35
CA VAL A 139 -0.83 2.92 10.90
C VAL A 139 -0.48 4.22 10.20
N HIS A 140 0.31 4.11 9.14
CA HIS A 140 0.92 5.22 8.44
C HIS A 140 0.82 5.00 6.93
N VAL A 141 0.50 6.05 6.17
CA VAL A 141 0.55 6.03 4.71
C VAL A 141 1.05 7.36 4.17
N TYR A 142 1.99 7.27 3.24
CA TYR A 142 2.60 8.39 2.56
C TYR A 142 2.53 8.17 1.05
N VAL A 143 2.11 9.20 0.33
CA VAL A 143 1.93 9.13 -1.12
C VAL A 143 2.50 10.36 -1.80
N VAL A 144 3.10 10.17 -2.97
CA VAL A 144 3.58 11.24 -3.86
C VAL A 144 3.45 10.79 -5.31
N CYS A 145 3.09 11.69 -6.21
CA CYS A 145 3.16 11.45 -7.65
C CYS A 145 3.85 12.61 -8.38
N GLY A 146 4.09 12.46 -9.68
CA GLY A 146 4.71 13.47 -10.54
C GLY A 146 5.53 12.86 -11.67
N PRO A 147 6.45 13.62 -12.30
CA PRO A 147 7.33 13.09 -13.35
C PRO A 147 8.14 11.89 -12.85
N ILE A 148 8.32 10.87 -13.69
CA ILE A 148 8.99 9.62 -13.28
C ILE A 148 10.43 9.86 -12.78
N ASP A 149 11.11 10.87 -13.31
CA ASP A 149 12.48 11.25 -12.94
C ASP A 149 12.62 11.64 -11.46
N ARG A 150 11.52 12.04 -10.78
CA ARG A 150 11.49 12.29 -9.33
C ARG A 150 11.85 11.04 -8.51
N PHE A 151 11.71 9.86 -9.11
CA PHE A 151 11.89 8.56 -8.45
C PHE A 151 13.17 7.84 -8.92
N SER A 152 14.10 8.54 -9.58
CA SER A 152 15.35 7.94 -10.06
C SER A 152 16.59 8.70 -9.57
N PRO A 153 17.29 8.22 -8.52
CA PRO A 153 16.92 7.10 -7.65
C PRO A 153 15.83 7.49 -6.65
N VAL A 154 15.08 6.51 -6.14
CA VAL A 154 14.13 6.75 -5.05
C VAL A 154 14.88 7.01 -3.76
N ALA A 155 14.54 8.08 -3.06
CA ALA A 155 15.14 8.43 -1.77
C ALA A 155 14.49 7.64 -0.61
N TRP A 156 14.79 6.34 -0.52
CA TRP A 156 14.16 5.43 0.44
C TRP A 156 14.24 5.90 1.90
N ASP A 157 15.41 6.37 2.35
CA ASP A 157 15.56 6.87 3.73
C ASP A 157 14.59 8.03 4.04
N LYS A 158 14.42 8.96 3.08
CA LYS A 158 13.45 10.07 3.21
C LYS A 158 12.01 9.57 3.14
N THR A 159 11.74 8.56 2.32
CA THR A 159 10.41 7.93 2.26
C THR A 159 10.07 7.32 3.62
N LYS A 160 11.02 6.63 4.27
CA LYS A 160 10.85 6.09 5.61
C LYS A 160 10.51 7.17 6.64
N GLU A 161 11.31 8.23 6.71
CA GLU A 161 11.04 9.38 7.59
C GLU A 161 9.63 9.98 7.36
N LYS A 162 9.14 9.95 6.11
CA LYS A 162 7.80 10.44 5.77
C LYS A 162 6.69 9.49 6.20
N ILE A 163 6.90 8.18 6.15
CA ILE A 163 5.96 7.19 6.69
C ILE A 163 5.77 7.45 8.19
N GLU A 164 6.86 7.52 8.96
CA GLU A 164 6.84 7.61 10.44
C GLU A 164 6.08 8.84 10.98
N ILE A 165 6.01 9.93 10.22
CA ILE A 165 5.29 11.17 10.60
C ILE A 165 3.92 11.33 9.93
N SER A 166 3.52 10.39 9.07
CA SER A 166 2.26 10.46 8.33
C SER A 166 1.07 9.98 9.17
N GLY A 167 -0.15 10.18 8.67
CA GLY A 167 -1.37 9.66 9.29
C GLY A 167 -1.87 8.38 8.60
N SER A 168 -3.10 8.00 8.91
CA SER A 168 -3.79 6.84 8.32
C SER A 168 -4.32 7.08 6.90
N TRP A 169 -4.11 8.26 6.32
CA TRP A 169 -4.47 8.57 4.94
C TRP A 169 -3.48 9.57 4.34
N GLY A 170 -3.39 9.56 3.01
CA GLY A 170 -2.52 10.46 2.25
C GLY A 170 -3.13 10.81 0.89
N LEU A 171 -2.96 12.07 0.50
CA LEU A 171 -3.35 12.60 -0.81
C LEU A 171 -2.18 13.41 -1.36
N TYR A 172 -1.88 13.24 -2.65
CA TYR A 172 -0.93 14.09 -3.35
C TYR A 172 -1.46 14.43 -4.74
N ASN A 173 -1.39 15.72 -5.09
CA ASN A 173 -1.77 16.24 -6.40
C ASN A 173 -0.57 16.97 -7.02
N ASP A 174 -0.07 16.47 -8.15
CA ASP A 174 0.99 17.13 -8.91
C ASP A 174 0.37 17.98 -10.03
N LYS A 175 0.44 19.30 -9.87
CA LYS A 175 -0.21 20.24 -10.81
C LYS A 175 0.45 20.27 -12.19
N ASP A 176 1.73 19.93 -12.27
CA ASP A 176 2.50 20.03 -13.51
C ASP A 176 2.21 18.84 -14.43
N THR A 177 2.11 17.64 -13.85
CA THR A 177 1.75 16.43 -14.61
C THR A 177 0.25 16.17 -14.63
N GLY A 178 -0.53 16.77 -13.73
CA GLY A 178 -1.95 16.48 -13.56
C GLY A 178 -2.23 15.10 -12.95
N THR A 179 -1.21 14.45 -12.39
CA THR A 179 -1.36 13.16 -11.70
C THR A 179 -1.80 13.38 -10.25
N SER A 180 -2.57 12.43 -9.72
CA SER A 180 -2.84 12.35 -8.29
C SER A 180 -2.79 10.92 -7.77
N ILE A 181 -2.55 10.80 -6.48
CA ILE A 181 -2.65 9.55 -5.73
C ILE A 181 -3.35 9.81 -4.42
N TYR A 182 -4.24 8.89 -4.08
CA TYR A 182 -4.91 8.86 -2.80
C TYR A 182 -4.74 7.48 -2.17
N ALA A 183 -4.48 7.41 -0.87
CA ALA A 183 -4.40 6.16 -0.14
C ALA A 183 -4.87 6.29 1.30
N SER A 184 -5.31 5.17 1.86
CA SER A 184 -5.65 5.04 3.27
C SER A 184 -5.21 3.68 3.81
N ILE A 185 -4.97 3.63 5.11
CA ILE A 185 -4.63 2.43 5.86
C ILE A 185 -5.51 2.34 7.11
N TYR A 186 -5.99 1.13 7.42
CA TYR A 186 -6.88 0.85 8.54
C TYR A 186 -6.33 -0.28 9.40
N ASP A 187 -6.52 -0.15 10.71
CA ASP A 187 -6.37 -1.23 11.69
C ASP A 187 -7.76 -1.81 12.01
N TYR A 188 -7.97 -3.08 11.68
CA TYR A 188 -9.20 -3.82 12.02
C TYR A 188 -9.10 -4.59 13.34
N GLY A 189 -7.97 -4.49 14.03
CA GLY A 189 -7.65 -5.22 15.25
C GLY A 189 -7.17 -6.64 14.98
N ASN A 190 -6.70 -7.32 16.03
CA ASN A 190 -6.23 -8.72 16.00
C ASN A 190 -5.13 -9.00 14.96
N GLY A 191 -4.30 -7.99 14.63
CA GLY A 191 -3.21 -8.11 13.66
C GLY A 191 -3.65 -8.03 12.21
N TRP A 192 -4.86 -7.53 11.93
CA TRP A 192 -5.36 -7.32 10.58
C TRP A 192 -5.33 -5.84 10.22
N TYR A 193 -4.54 -5.52 9.20
CA TYR A 193 -4.47 -4.19 8.62
C TYR A 193 -4.98 -4.23 7.19
N TYR A 194 -5.26 -3.06 6.63
CA TYR A 194 -5.68 -2.93 5.25
C TYR A 194 -5.21 -1.63 4.65
N VAL A 195 -4.62 -1.68 3.48
CA VAL A 195 -4.28 -0.48 2.71
C VAL A 195 -5.10 -0.43 1.42
N SER A 196 -5.51 0.76 1.03
CA SER A 196 -6.12 0.98 -0.28
C SER A 196 -5.50 2.19 -0.96
N ALA A 197 -5.34 2.13 -2.28
CA ALA A 197 -4.83 3.26 -3.05
C ALA A 197 -5.48 3.39 -4.43
N SER A 198 -5.70 4.65 -4.83
CA SER A 198 -6.26 5.05 -6.11
C SER A 198 -5.28 5.94 -6.85
N PHE A 199 -4.97 5.58 -8.10
CA PHE A 199 -4.02 6.29 -8.97
C PHE A 199 -4.76 7.03 -10.09
N TYR A 200 -4.44 8.31 -10.32
CA TYR A 200 -5.03 9.13 -11.38
C TYR A 200 -3.94 9.84 -12.20
N GLY A 201 -4.21 10.08 -13.50
CA GLY A 201 -3.27 10.70 -14.42
C GLY A 201 -3.79 10.88 -15.83
#